data_AF-A0A0C9URM3-F1
#
_entry.id   AF-A0A0C9URM3-F1
#
_cell.length_a   1.000
_cell.length_b   1.000
_cell.length_c   1.000
_cell.angle_alpha   90.00
_cell.angle_beta   90.00
_cell.angle_gamma   90.00
#
_symmetry.space_group_name_H-M   'P 1'
#
loop_
_entity.id
_entity.type
_entity.pdbx_description
1 polymer ?
#
loop_
_entity_poly.entity_id
_entity_poly.type
_entity_poly.pdbx_seq_one_letter_code
_entity_poly.pdbx_strand_id
1 'polypeptide(L)'
;MPEDVQVLREGIKLALRLVERIKAQGYPITDLYLPVSDTDEDIDAYIRKQGRTTFHYACTCRMAPLEEDGVVDDELMVLGVDGLRVADTSVFPGIIAGHTMGSPV
;
A
#
# COMPACT_ATOMS: atom_id res chain seq x y z
N MET A 1 10.76 -3.10 -6.71
CA MET A 1 10.78 -1.64 -6.80
C MET A 1 11.62 -1.12 -5.65
N PRO A 2 12.86 -0.66 -5.92
CA PRO A 2 13.68 0.02 -4.91
C PRO A 2 12.93 1.16 -4.20
N GLU A 3 12.00 1.80 -4.90
CA GLU A 3 11.17 2.92 -4.45
C GLU A 3 10.26 2.52 -3.28
N ASP A 4 9.62 1.33 -3.35
CA ASP A 4 8.72 0.85 -2.28
C ASP A 4 9.48 0.65 -0.96
N VAL A 5 10.69 0.09 -1.04
CA VAL A 5 11.53 -0.15 0.14
C VAL A 5 11.95 1.18 0.76
N GLN A 6 12.29 2.17 -0.07
CA GLN A 6 12.63 3.51 0.41
C GLN A 6 11.47 4.16 1.17
N VAL A 7 10.25 4.11 0.62
CA VAL A 7 9.06 4.66 1.28
C VAL A 7 8.78 3.96 2.62
N LEU A 8 8.87 2.62 2.65
CA LEU A 8 8.70 1.84 3.87
C LEU A 8 9.75 2.18 4.93
N ARG A 9 11.01 2.36 4.52
CA ARG A 9 12.11 2.72 5.41
C ARG A 9 11.87 4.06 6.09
N GLU A 10 11.47 5.08 5.32
CA GLU A 10 11.18 6.40 5.87
C GLU A 10 9.96 6.38 6.81
N GLY A 11 8.95 5.55 6.52
CA GLY A 11 7.83 5.28 7.42
C GLY A 11 8.27 4.67 8.76
N ILE A 12 9.18 3.68 8.73
CA ILE A 12 9.72 3.07 9.95
C ILE A 12 10.56 4.06 10.74
N LYS A 13 11.45 4.83 10.10
CA LYS A 13 12.23 5.88 10.77
C LYS A 13 11.33 6.91 11.45
N LEU A 14 10.24 7.31 10.81
CA LEU A 14 9.24 8.19 11.42
C LEU A 14 8.60 7.54 12.65
N ALA A 15 8.18 6.27 12.55
CA ALA A 15 7.59 5.54 13.67
C ALA A 15 8.55 5.44 14.87
N LEU A 16 9.83 5.15 14.64
CA LEU A 16 10.87 5.11 15.68
C LEU A 16 10.97 6.45 16.43
N ARG A 17 11.07 7.58 15.69
CA ARG A 17 11.10 8.93 16.29
C ARG A 17 9.84 9.25 17.10
N LEU A 18 8.68 8.82 16.63
CA LEU A 18 7.41 9.01 17.35
C LEU A 18 7.39 8.21 18.65
N VAL A 19 7.84 6.95 18.62
CA VAL A 19 7.93 6.09 19.81
C VAL A 19 8.85 6.71 20.87
N GLU A 20 10.03 7.22 20.48
CA GLU A 20 10.94 7.91 21.40
C GLU A 20 10.26 9.11 22.07
N ARG A 21 9.58 9.94 21.29
CA ARG A 21 8.87 11.12 21.81
C ARG A 21 7.73 10.74 22.76
N ILE A 22 6.98 9.68 22.44
CA ILE A 22 5.88 9.21 23.29
C ILE A 22 6.43 8.62 24.60
N LYS A 23 7.53 7.86 24.55
CA LYS A 23 8.23 7.37 25.76
C LYS A 23 8.74 8.52 26.62
N ALA A 24 9.31 9.58 26.01
CA ALA A 24 9.77 10.76 26.74
C ALA A 24 8.65 11.52 27.47
N GLN A 25 7.39 11.36 27.04
CA GLN A 25 6.20 11.90 27.71
C GLN A 25 5.71 11.00 28.87
N GLY A 26 6.37 9.87 29.14
CA GLY A 26 6.03 8.96 30.22
C GLY A 26 4.98 7.91 29.86
N TYR A 27 4.59 7.79 28.57
CA TYR A 27 3.67 6.72 28.14
C TYR A 27 4.40 5.37 28.07
N PRO A 28 3.84 4.30 28.64
CA PRO A 28 4.47 2.98 28.66
C PRO A 28 4.29 2.26 27.32
N ILE A 29 5.20 2.49 26.38
CA ILE A 29 5.28 1.73 25.12
C ILE A 29 6.26 0.56 25.27
N THR A 30 5.80 -0.64 24.92
CA THR A 30 6.63 -1.84 24.84
C THR A 30 7.10 -2.07 23.41
N ASP A 31 8.40 -2.30 23.24
CA ASP A 31 9.01 -2.63 21.96
C ASP A 31 8.81 -4.11 21.62
N LEU A 32 7.76 -4.41 20.84
CA LEU A 32 7.41 -5.78 20.46
C LEU A 32 8.02 -6.21 19.12
N TYR A 33 7.96 -5.33 18.12
CA TYR A 33 8.43 -5.59 16.76
C TYR A 33 9.19 -4.38 16.26
N LEU A 34 10.51 -4.43 16.37
CA LEU A 34 11.42 -3.38 15.93
C LEU A 34 12.55 -3.96 15.07
N PRO A 35 13.15 -3.15 14.18
CA PRO A 35 14.45 -3.48 13.61
C PRO A 35 15.52 -3.56 14.70
N VAL A 36 16.65 -4.20 14.40
CA VAL A 36 17.76 -4.37 15.34
C VAL A 36 18.44 -3.03 15.66
N SER A 37 18.52 -2.13 14.68
CA SER A 37 18.97 -0.75 14.82
C SER A 37 18.22 0.17 13.85
N ASP A 38 18.53 1.46 13.87
CA ASP A 38 17.99 2.48 12.97
C ASP A 38 18.79 2.63 11.66
N THR A 39 19.77 1.77 11.42
CA THR A 39 20.52 1.72 10.15
C THR A 39 19.61 1.29 9.00
N ASP A 40 19.88 1.80 7.80
CA ASP A 40 19.11 1.48 6.60
C ASP A 40 19.13 -0.03 6.30
N GLU A 41 20.27 -0.68 6.52
CA GLU A 41 20.45 -2.12 6.32
C GLU A 41 19.58 -2.97 7.26
N ASP A 42 19.54 -2.64 8.55
CA ASP A 42 18.74 -3.38 9.53
C ASP A 42 17.24 -3.13 9.32
N ILE A 43 16.85 -1.91 8.93
CA ILE A 43 15.47 -1.58 8.60
C ILE A 43 15.03 -2.35 7.34
N ASP A 44 15.86 -2.41 6.30
CA ASP A 44 15.55 -3.15 5.08
C ASP A 44 15.42 -4.66 5.36
N ALA A 45 16.33 -5.22 6.17
CA ALA A 45 16.24 -6.61 6.61
C ALA A 45 14.95 -6.87 7.41
N TYR A 46 14.56 -5.92 8.27
CA TYR A 46 13.30 -5.97 9.00
C TYR A 46 12.08 -5.92 8.08
N ILE A 47 12.04 -5.00 7.10
CA ILE A 47 10.98 -4.88 6.09
C ILE A 47 10.80 -6.21 5.35
N ARG A 48 11.91 -6.83 4.92
CA ARG A 48 11.87 -8.12 4.19
C ARG A 48 11.35 -9.26 5.05
N LYS A 49 11.66 -9.26 6.35
CA LYS A 49 11.26 -10.32 7.28
C LYS A 49 9.83 -10.17 7.79
N GLN A 50 9.39 -8.93 8.04
CA GLN A 50 8.13 -8.63 8.73
C GLN A 50 7.04 -8.05 7.82
N GLY A 51 7.38 -7.69 6.59
CA GLY A 51 6.43 -7.17 5.61
C GLY A 51 5.25 -8.10 5.41
N ARG A 52 4.04 -7.54 5.46
CA ARG A 52 2.78 -8.25 5.27
C ARG A 52 1.87 -7.45 4.35
N THR A 53 0.97 -8.15 3.69
CA THR A 53 -0.11 -7.52 2.93
C THR A 53 -1.05 -6.74 3.85
N THR A 54 -1.57 -5.63 3.36
CA THR A 54 -2.69 -4.89 3.97
C THR A 54 -4.06 -5.39 3.48
N PHE A 55 -4.08 -6.42 2.62
CA PHE A 55 -5.28 -6.99 2.00
C PHE A 55 -6.04 -6.04 1.07
N HIS A 56 -5.37 -5.00 0.54
CA HIS A 56 -5.92 -4.04 -0.42
C HIS A 56 -5.60 -4.44 -1.87
N TYR A 57 -5.99 -5.65 -2.29
CA TYR A 57 -5.79 -6.10 -3.67
C TYR A 57 -6.75 -5.37 -4.63
N ALA A 58 -6.21 -4.80 -5.71
CA ALA A 58 -6.96 -3.95 -6.64
C ALA A 58 -6.24 -3.86 -8.01
N CYS A 59 -6.87 -3.16 -8.96
CA CYS A 59 -6.30 -2.73 -10.24
C CYS A 59 -6.01 -3.84 -11.28
N THR A 60 -6.42 -5.09 -11.05
CA THR A 60 -6.15 -6.21 -11.97
C THR A 60 -7.01 -6.23 -13.23
N CYS A 61 -8.15 -5.53 -13.24
CA CYS A 61 -9.02 -5.30 -14.39
C CYS A 61 -9.20 -3.80 -14.63
N ARG A 62 -8.06 -3.10 -14.69
CA ARG A 62 -7.94 -1.64 -14.69
C ARG A 62 -8.94 -0.94 -15.61
N MET A 63 -9.65 0.04 -15.07
CA MET A 63 -10.44 1.01 -15.85
C MET A 63 -9.51 2.04 -16.49
N ALA A 64 -9.24 1.89 -17.77
CA ALA A 64 -8.33 2.72 -18.56
C ALA A 64 -8.57 2.48 -20.07
N PRO A 65 -8.05 3.34 -20.96
CA PRO A 65 -8.02 3.06 -22.39
C PRO A 65 -7.27 1.76 -22.72
N LEU A 66 -7.63 1.10 -23.82
CA LEU A 66 -6.96 -0.14 -24.26
C LEU A 66 -5.46 0.10 -24.54
N GLU A 67 -5.11 1.28 -25.03
CA GLU A 67 -3.74 1.70 -25.31
C GLU A 67 -2.88 1.85 -24.04
N GLU A 68 -3.51 1.92 -22.87
CA GLU A 68 -2.90 2.01 -21.54
C GLU A 68 -3.07 0.71 -20.72
N ASP A 69 -3.23 -0.43 -21.43
CA ASP A 69 -3.47 -1.76 -20.85
C ASP A 69 -4.78 -1.85 -20.03
N GLY A 70 -5.78 -1.06 -20.41
CA GLY A 70 -7.12 -1.11 -19.81
C GLY A 70 -7.88 -2.42 -20.09
N VAL A 71 -8.77 -2.77 -19.17
CA VAL A 71 -9.64 -3.95 -19.25
C VAL A 71 -11.11 -3.57 -19.32
N VAL A 72 -11.51 -2.47 -18.66
CA VAL A 72 -12.87 -1.93 -18.71
C VAL A 72 -12.87 -0.44 -19.04
N ASP A 73 -13.97 0.05 -19.63
CA ASP A 73 -14.22 1.49 -19.83
C ASP A 73 -14.82 2.17 -18.60
N ASP A 74 -15.15 3.47 -18.71
CA ASP A 74 -15.76 4.28 -17.65
C ASP A 74 -17.21 3.90 -17.32
N GLU A 75 -17.83 3.04 -18.13
CA GLU A 75 -19.11 2.37 -17.86
C GLU A 75 -18.94 0.95 -17.31
N LEU A 76 -17.70 0.58 -16.96
CA LEU A 76 -17.27 -0.72 -16.44
C LEU A 76 -17.47 -1.89 -17.41
N MET A 77 -17.66 -1.61 -18.70
CA MET A 77 -17.82 -2.62 -19.74
C MET A 77 -16.47 -3.20 -20.12
N VAL A 78 -16.40 -4.53 -20.25
CA VAL A 78 -15.16 -5.19 -20.69
C VAL A 78 -14.88 -4.85 -22.15
N LEU A 79 -13.69 -4.31 -22.40
CA LEU A 79 -13.29 -3.87 -23.73
C LEU A 79 -13.29 -5.06 -24.71
N GLY A 80 -14.03 -4.92 -25.81
CA GLY A 80 -14.15 -5.95 -26.85
C GLY A 80 -15.08 -7.12 -26.52
N VAL A 81 -15.84 -7.07 -25.43
CA VAL A 81 -16.82 -8.10 -25.06
C VAL A 81 -18.19 -7.49 -24.80
N ASP A 82 -19.17 -7.87 -25.62
CA ASP A 82 -20.53 -7.33 -25.50
C ASP A 82 -21.24 -7.84 -24.24
N GLY A 83 -21.83 -6.91 -23.48
CA GLY A 83 -22.72 -7.22 -22.36
C GLY A 83 -22.04 -7.74 -21.08
N LEU A 84 -20.72 -7.65 -20.96
CA LEU A 84 -19.96 -8.07 -19.78
C LEU A 84 -19.41 -6.85 -19.02
N ARG A 85 -19.56 -6.84 -17.69
CA ARG A 85 -19.00 -5.82 -16.79
C ARG A 85 -18.20 -6.43 -15.65
N VAL A 86 -17.26 -5.66 -15.11
CA VAL A 86 -16.56 -5.95 -13.84
C VAL A 86 -16.86 -4.82 -12.86
N ALA A 87 -17.33 -5.14 -11.65
CA ALA A 87 -17.74 -4.14 -10.66
C ALA A 87 -17.22 -4.48 -9.27
N ASP A 88 -15.89 -4.51 -9.13
CA ASP A 88 -15.17 -4.70 -7.87
C ASP A 88 -13.87 -3.87 -7.86
N THR A 89 -13.02 -4.03 -6.84
CA THR A 89 -11.77 -3.24 -6.69
C THR A 89 -10.73 -3.50 -7.78
N SER A 90 -10.89 -4.55 -8.60
CA SER A 90 -10.01 -4.81 -9.73
C SER A 90 -10.06 -3.70 -10.78
N VAL A 91 -11.16 -2.94 -10.86
CA VAL A 91 -11.33 -1.88 -11.86
C VAL A 91 -10.63 -0.58 -11.51
N PHE A 92 -10.14 -0.43 -10.29
CA PHE A 92 -9.50 0.82 -9.87
C PHE A 92 -8.33 1.17 -10.82
N PRO A 93 -8.26 2.41 -11.36
CA PRO A 93 -7.15 2.82 -12.22
C PRO A 93 -5.79 2.79 -11.50
N GLY A 94 -5.79 2.93 -10.17
CA GLY A 94 -4.61 2.83 -9.32
C GLY A 94 -5.00 2.59 -7.87
N ILE A 95 -4.03 2.15 -7.05
CA ILE A 95 -4.26 1.96 -5.63
C ILE A 95 -4.51 3.32 -4.95
N ILE A 96 -5.53 3.38 -4.10
CA ILE A 96 -5.91 4.61 -3.39
C ILE A 96 -5.11 4.76 -2.09
N ALA A 97 -4.96 6.00 -1.62
CA ALA A 97 -4.38 6.30 -0.32
C ALA A 97 -5.38 6.08 0.83
N GLY A 98 -5.90 4.84 0.97
CA GLY A 98 -6.90 4.52 1.97
C GLY A 98 -7.36 3.06 1.97
N HIS A 99 -8.40 2.76 2.76
CA HIS A 99 -9.08 1.47 2.73
C HIS A 99 -9.97 1.35 1.49
N THR A 100 -9.92 0.21 0.81
CA THR A 100 -10.58 -0.01 -0.50
C THR A 100 -12.10 0.05 -0.47
N MET A 101 -12.72 -0.01 0.71
CA MET A 101 -14.16 0.21 0.90
C MET A 101 -14.58 1.68 0.88
N GLY A 102 -13.63 2.61 1.04
CA GLY A 102 -13.87 4.04 1.00
C GLY A 102 -13.95 4.56 -0.44
N SER A 103 -14.65 5.68 -0.63
CA SER A 103 -14.59 6.40 -1.90
C SER A 103 -13.16 6.88 -2.14
N PRO A 104 -12.60 6.73 -3.36
CA PRO A 104 -11.45 7.53 -3.75
C PRO A 104 -11.87 9.00 -3.63
N VAL A 105 -11.19 9.74 -2.74
CA VAL A 105 -11.25 11.20 -2.64
C VAL A 105 -9.90 11.78 -3.02
#